data_AF-A0A9D5T2F2-F1
#
_entry.id   AF-A0A9D5T2F2-F1
#
_cell.length_a   1.000
_cell.length_b   1.000
_cell.length_c   1.000
_cell.angle_alpha   90.00
_cell.angle_beta   90.00
_cell.angle_gamma   90.00
#
_symmetry.space_group_name_H-M   'P 1'
#
loop_
_entity.id
_entity.type
_entity.pdbx_description
1 polymer ?
#
loop_
_entity_poly.entity_id
_entity_poly.type
_entity_poly.pdbx_seq_one_letter_code
_entity_poly.pdbx_strand_id
1 'polypeptide(L)'
;MDRTVKNIPNFVDPQVIFNSIYNYLIGEGCKYVDYQGEKVFKKGKGFFSGPTFIKVSATGNMFQIEGWMKYALLPGVYVGEINLEGFAGSAVRGPVLNRMNTVEQIIINANLQAQQQGQYTQQSYAQQPYTQMPNNGYYR
;
A
#
# COMPACT_ATOMS: atom_id res chain seq x y z
N MET A 1 -11.00 -12.03 6.66
CA MET A 1 -9.69 -11.49 7.08
C MET A 1 -9.90 -10.03 7.45
N ASP A 2 -9.34 -9.60 8.57
CA ASP A 2 -9.61 -8.29 9.16
C ASP A 2 -8.56 -7.28 8.66
N ARG A 3 -8.68 -6.86 7.39
CA ARG A 3 -7.80 -5.86 6.78
C ARG A 3 -8.61 -4.59 6.54
N THR A 4 -8.00 -3.42 6.76
CA THR A 4 -8.60 -2.17 6.32
C THR A 4 -8.38 -2.02 4.82
N VAL A 5 -9.45 -1.84 4.05
CA VAL A 5 -9.40 -1.78 2.59
C VAL A 5 -9.93 -0.43 2.11
N LYS A 6 -9.19 0.21 1.19
CA LYS A 6 -9.63 1.42 0.48
C LYS A 6 -9.61 1.18 -1.01
N ASN A 7 -10.72 1.49 -1.66
CA ASN A 7 -10.91 1.37 -3.10
C ASN A 7 -11.00 2.78 -3.70
N ILE A 8 -10.08 3.11 -4.59
CA ILE A 8 -9.92 4.45 -5.12
C ILE A 8 -9.97 4.36 -6.64
N PRO A 9 -10.88 5.09 -7.32
CA PRO A 9 -10.87 5.17 -8.77
C PRO A 9 -9.53 5.68 -9.30
N ASN A 10 -9.11 5.16 -10.44
CA ASN A 10 -7.85 5.50 -11.09
C ASN A 10 -8.04 5.65 -12.59
N PHE A 11 -7.51 6.74 -13.13
CA PHE A 11 -7.58 7.06 -14.56
C PHE A 11 -6.21 7.37 -15.16
N VAL A 12 -5.14 7.23 -14.36
CA VAL A 12 -3.75 7.44 -14.77
C VAL A 12 -3.06 6.09 -14.90
N ASP A 13 -1.99 6.00 -15.69
CA ASP A 13 -1.15 4.80 -15.75
C ASP A 13 -0.80 4.31 -14.33
N PRO A 14 -1.23 3.08 -13.96
CA PRO A 14 -0.95 2.51 -12.65
C PRO A 14 0.53 2.45 -12.29
N GLN A 15 1.43 2.31 -13.27
CA GLN A 15 2.87 2.24 -13.00
C GLN A 15 3.43 3.57 -12.48
N VAL A 16 2.96 4.70 -13.02
CA VAL A 16 3.39 6.04 -12.60
C VAL A 16 2.97 6.32 -11.15
N ILE A 17 1.72 6.00 -10.83
CA ILE A 17 1.20 6.12 -9.47
C ILE A 17 1.93 5.16 -8.53
N PHE A 18 2.14 3.90 -8.95
CA PHE A 18 2.84 2.92 -8.14
C PHE A 18 4.26 3.36 -7.80
N ASN A 19 5.02 3.92 -8.75
CA ASN A 19 6.36 4.45 -8.50
C ASN A 19 6.36 5.58 -7.46
N SER A 20 5.36 6.45 -7.49
CA SER A 20 5.20 7.52 -6.50
C SER A 20 4.91 6.95 -5.10
N ILE A 21 4.01 5.97 -5.03
CA ILE A 21 3.69 5.24 -3.80
C ILE A 21 4.92 4.51 -3.26
N TYR A 22 5.65 3.82 -4.13
CA TYR A 22 6.86 3.08 -3.78
C TYR A 22 7.90 4.02 -3.16
N ASN A 23 8.21 5.13 -3.82
CA ASN A 23 9.18 6.10 -3.32
C ASN A 23 8.76 6.69 -1.97
N TYR A 24 7.48 7.01 -1.81
CA TYR A 24 6.95 7.47 -0.52
C TYR A 24 7.13 6.41 0.58
N LEU A 25 6.69 5.16 0.35
CA LEU A 25 6.72 4.12 1.36
C LEU A 25 8.15 3.66 1.70
N ILE A 26 9.05 3.61 0.72
CA ILE A 26 10.47 3.34 0.97
C ILE A 26 11.12 4.50 1.74
N GLY A 27 10.78 5.75 1.41
CA GLY A 27 11.23 6.94 2.15
C GLY A 27 10.74 6.95 3.60
N GLU A 28 9.54 6.42 3.83
CA GLU A 28 9.02 6.12 5.16
C GLU A 28 9.78 4.98 5.87
N GLY A 29 10.71 4.28 5.23
CA GLY A 29 11.43 3.15 5.84
C GLY A 29 10.62 1.86 5.86
N CYS A 30 9.58 1.74 5.02
CA CYS A 30 9.00 0.44 4.69
C CYS A 30 9.98 -0.36 3.83
N LYS A 31 9.86 -1.68 3.86
CA LYS A 31 10.55 -2.60 2.95
C LYS A 31 9.52 -3.24 2.04
N TYR A 32 9.77 -3.23 0.74
CA TYR A 32 8.94 -3.96 -0.21
C TYR A 32 9.39 -5.43 -0.24
N VAL A 33 8.53 -6.35 0.21
CA VAL A 33 8.86 -7.76 0.43
C VAL A 33 7.78 -8.68 -0.12
N ASP A 34 8.17 -9.92 -0.39
CA ASP A 34 7.22 -11.01 -0.54
C ASP A 34 6.81 -11.50 0.86
N TYR A 35 5.52 -11.49 1.15
CA TYR A 35 4.95 -11.97 2.39
C TYR A 35 3.79 -12.90 2.09
N GLN A 36 3.97 -14.19 2.36
CA GLN A 36 2.96 -15.23 2.12
C GLN A 36 2.46 -15.26 0.65
N GLY A 37 3.33 -14.97 -0.32
CA GLY A 37 2.99 -14.92 -1.74
C GLY A 37 2.36 -13.60 -2.19
N GLU A 38 2.19 -12.64 -1.28
CA GLU A 38 1.73 -11.29 -1.60
C GLU A 38 2.91 -10.31 -1.57
N LYS A 39 2.98 -9.41 -2.55
CA LYS A 39 3.94 -8.31 -2.48
C LYS A 39 3.39 -7.18 -1.63
N VAL A 40 4.10 -6.82 -0.57
CA VAL A 40 3.64 -5.88 0.46
C VAL A 40 4.75 -4.96 0.91
N PHE A 41 4.37 -3.76 1.36
CA PHE A 41 5.23 -2.85 2.08
C PHE A 41 5.14 -3.17 3.58
N LYS A 42 6.23 -3.68 4.14
CA LYS A 42 6.35 -4.05 5.56
C LYS A 42 7.15 -3.00 6.32
N LYS A 43 6.64 -2.51 7.44
CA LYS A 43 7.37 -1.63 8.37
C LYS A 43 7.37 -2.17 9.79
N GLY A 44 8.48 -1.95 10.51
CA GLY A 44 8.69 -2.37 11.90
C GLY A 44 9.43 -3.71 12.04
N LYS A 45 10.17 -3.86 13.16
CA LYS A 45 10.87 -5.09 13.55
C LYS A 45 10.15 -5.88 14.65
N GLY A 46 9.00 -5.40 15.14
CA GLY A 46 8.15 -6.13 16.08
C GLY A 46 8.40 -5.87 17.58
N PHE A 47 9.51 -5.25 18.01
CA PHE A 47 9.89 -5.29 19.43
C PHE A 47 8.87 -4.67 20.41
N PHE A 48 8.15 -3.62 20.02
CA PHE A 48 7.10 -2.98 20.84
C PHE A 48 5.72 -2.94 20.17
N SER A 49 5.66 -2.89 18.84
CA SER A 49 4.44 -2.99 18.04
C SER A 49 4.68 -3.99 16.93
N GLY A 50 3.73 -4.91 16.70
CA GLY A 50 3.83 -5.90 15.65
C GLY A 50 4.11 -5.30 14.27
N PRO A 51 4.66 -6.08 13.33
CA PRO A 51 4.91 -5.60 11.98
C PRO A 51 3.61 -5.12 11.32
N THR A 52 3.73 -4.01 10.59
CA THR A 52 2.63 -3.38 9.87
C THR A 52 2.83 -3.56 8.38
N PHE A 53 1.73 -3.75 7.65
CA PHE A 53 1.75 -4.11 6.25
C PHE A 53 0.79 -3.20 5.48
N ILE A 54 1.23 -2.80 4.28
CA ILE A 54 0.40 -2.12 3.28
C ILE A 54 0.58 -2.87 1.95
N LYS A 55 -0.52 -3.24 1.31
CA LYS A 55 -0.55 -3.81 -0.03
C LYS A 55 -1.25 -2.83 -0.96
N VAL A 56 -0.72 -2.68 -2.16
CA VAL A 56 -1.31 -1.83 -3.19
C VAL A 56 -1.45 -2.67 -4.46
N SER A 57 -2.66 -2.67 -5.01
CA SER A 57 -3.05 -3.41 -6.22
C SER A 57 -3.89 -2.53 -7.13
N ALA A 58 -3.68 -2.61 -8.43
CA ALA A 58 -4.38 -1.80 -9.44
C ALA A 58 -5.31 -2.63 -10.33
N THR A 59 -6.48 -3.04 -9.85
CA THR A 59 -7.39 -3.85 -10.67
C THR A 59 -8.36 -2.93 -11.36
N GLY A 60 -8.47 -2.98 -12.69
CA GLY A 60 -9.47 -2.10 -13.27
C GLY A 60 -9.01 -0.64 -13.31
N ASN A 61 -9.99 0.24 -13.32
CA ASN A 61 -9.83 1.68 -13.09
C ASN A 61 -9.81 1.93 -11.58
N MET A 62 -9.19 1.04 -10.80
CA MET A 62 -9.21 1.12 -9.35
C MET A 62 -7.86 0.73 -8.76
N PHE A 63 -7.41 1.54 -7.81
CA PHE A 63 -6.43 1.13 -6.83
C PHE A 63 -7.14 0.61 -5.59
N GLN A 64 -6.75 -0.60 -5.17
CA GLN A 64 -7.10 -1.18 -3.89
C GLN A 64 -5.88 -1.10 -2.97
N ILE A 65 -6.03 -0.41 -1.85
CA ILE A 65 -5.05 -0.32 -0.78
C ILE A 65 -5.55 -1.19 0.38
N GLU A 66 -4.75 -2.14 0.83
CA GLU A 66 -5.05 -2.93 2.01
C GLU A 66 -4.01 -2.63 3.08
N GLY A 67 -4.43 -2.42 4.32
CA GLY A 67 -3.53 -2.22 5.46
C GLY A 67 -3.93 -3.07 6.65
N TRP A 68 -2.93 -3.64 7.30
CA TRP A 68 -3.12 -4.47 8.49
C TRP A 68 -1.86 -4.48 9.36
N MET A 69 -2.01 -4.99 10.57
CA MET A 69 -0.91 -5.29 11.46
C MET A 69 -1.08 -6.67 12.06
N LYS A 70 0.02 -7.31 12.48
CA LYS A 70 -0.06 -8.54 13.27
C LYS A 70 -0.28 -8.18 14.75
N TYR A 71 -1.15 -8.94 15.42
CA TYR A 71 -1.39 -8.75 16.85
C TYR A 71 -0.19 -9.29 17.64
N ALA A 72 0.41 -8.46 18.49
CA ALA A 72 1.52 -8.88 19.35
C ALA A 72 0.95 -9.52 20.62
N LEU A 73 1.16 -10.82 20.80
CA LEU A 73 0.78 -11.52 22.01
C LEU A 73 1.90 -11.42 23.07
N LEU A 74 3.16 -11.48 22.63
CA LEU A 74 4.38 -11.30 23.43
C LEU A 74 5.46 -10.61 22.57
N PRO A 75 6.53 -10.04 23.13
CA PRO A 75 7.69 -9.57 22.34
C PRO A 75 8.23 -10.71 21.46
N GLY A 76 8.17 -10.55 20.14
CA GLY A 76 8.60 -11.57 19.18
C GLY A 76 7.54 -12.62 18.80
N VAL A 77 6.38 -12.67 19.47
CA VAL A 77 5.28 -13.60 19.15
C VAL A 77 4.08 -12.81 18.63
N TYR A 78 3.81 -12.95 17.34
CA TYR A 78 2.69 -12.28 16.68
C TYR A 78 1.70 -13.30 16.11
N VAL A 79 0.42 -13.09 16.36
CA VAL A 79 -0.67 -13.95 15.92
C VAL A 79 -1.74 -13.10 15.21
N GLY A 80 -2.49 -13.72 14.29
CA GLY A 80 -3.63 -13.07 13.64
C GLY A 80 -3.31 -11.84 12.78
N GLU A 81 -4.30 -11.37 12.04
CA GLU A 81 -4.28 -10.06 11.37
C GLU A 81 -5.35 -9.22 12.02
N ILE A 82 -5.01 -7.99 12.38
CA ILE A 82 -5.98 -7.02 12.89
C ILE A 82 -6.08 -5.85 11.93
N ASN A 83 -7.32 -5.41 11.72
CA ASN A 83 -7.62 -4.23 10.94
C ASN A 83 -7.12 -2.98 11.69
N LEU A 84 -7.17 -1.86 11.01
CA LEU A 84 -6.74 -0.59 11.58
C LEU A 84 -7.91 0.20 12.20
N GLU A 85 -9.12 -0.37 12.23
CA GLU A 85 -10.35 0.31 12.65
C GLU A 85 -10.74 -0.02 14.10
N GLY A 86 -11.22 0.97 14.85
CA GLY A 86 -11.66 0.81 16.25
C GLY A 86 -10.87 1.64 17.27
N PHE A 87 -11.51 1.91 18.42
CA PHE A 87 -11.04 2.86 19.45
C PHE A 87 -9.86 2.34 20.29
N ALA A 88 -9.74 1.03 20.50
CA ALA A 88 -8.65 0.43 21.25
C ALA A 88 -7.37 0.34 20.40
N GLY A 89 -6.33 1.10 20.76
CA GLY A 89 -5.02 1.05 20.10
C GLY A 89 -4.80 2.07 18.97
N SER A 90 -5.54 3.18 18.96
CA SER A 90 -5.40 4.27 17.97
C SER A 90 -3.97 4.80 17.82
N ALA A 91 -3.20 4.87 18.92
CA ALA A 91 -1.79 5.29 18.88
C ALA A 91 -0.88 4.31 18.09
N VAL A 92 -1.18 3.01 18.14
CA VAL A 92 -0.39 1.97 17.45
C VAL A 92 -0.83 1.83 15.98
N ARG A 93 -2.12 2.02 15.70
CA ARG A 93 -2.73 1.88 14.38
C ARG A 93 -2.60 3.14 13.53
N GLY A 94 -2.59 4.32 14.17
CA GLY A 94 -2.53 5.63 13.54
C GLY A 94 -1.41 5.79 12.51
N PRO A 95 -0.16 5.39 12.79
CA PRO A 95 0.92 5.51 11.81
C PRO A 95 0.70 4.72 10.52
N VAL A 96 0.01 3.57 10.58
CA VAL A 96 -0.31 2.77 9.38
C VAL A 96 -1.46 3.40 8.60
N LEU A 97 -2.50 3.84 9.31
CA LEU A 97 -3.61 4.60 8.71
C LEU A 97 -3.13 5.87 8.03
N ASN A 98 -2.23 6.63 8.66
CA ASN A 98 -1.68 7.84 8.08
C ASN A 98 -0.95 7.55 6.77
N ARG A 99 -0.14 6.48 6.72
CA ARG A 99 0.48 6.04 5.47
C ARG A 99 -0.54 5.66 4.41
N MET A 100 -1.59 4.92 4.77
CA MET A 100 -2.68 4.59 3.83
C MET A 100 -3.39 5.84 3.31
N ASN A 101 -3.66 6.81 4.19
CA ASN A 101 -4.25 8.09 3.82
C ASN A 101 -3.33 8.86 2.86
N THR A 102 -2.02 8.89 3.11
CA THR A 102 -1.07 9.53 2.19
C THR A 102 -1.02 8.82 0.84
N VAL A 103 -1.03 7.48 0.81
CA VAL A 103 -1.11 6.70 -0.44
C VAL A 103 -2.39 7.03 -1.20
N GLU A 104 -3.52 7.13 -0.51
CA GLU A 104 -4.79 7.57 -1.09
C GLU A 104 -4.69 8.98 -1.68
N GLN A 105 -4.09 9.92 -0.96
CA GLN A 105 -3.89 11.28 -1.46
C GLN A 105 -2.95 11.34 -2.67
N ILE A 106 -1.92 10.48 -2.75
CA ILE A 106 -1.06 10.38 -3.95
C ILE A 106 -1.91 9.99 -5.18
N ILE A 107 -2.81 9.01 -5.03
CA ILE A 107 -3.68 8.56 -6.13
C ILE A 107 -4.67 9.67 -6.53
N ILE A 108 -5.33 10.29 -5.53
CA ILE A 108 -6.30 11.37 -5.77
C ILE A 108 -5.62 12.54 -6.48
N ASN A 109 -4.46 12.99 -6.01
CA ASN A 109 -3.74 14.10 -6.60
C ASN A 109 -3.27 13.80 -8.03
N ALA A 110 -2.82 12.57 -8.31
CA ALA A 110 -2.46 12.14 -9.67
C ALA A 110 -3.67 12.20 -10.61
N ASN A 111 -4.83 11.70 -10.16
CA ASN A 111 -6.07 11.77 -10.94
C ASN A 111 -6.50 13.23 -11.20
N LEU A 112 -6.43 14.10 -10.21
CA LEU A 112 -6.79 15.52 -10.35
C LEU A 112 -5.87 16.27 -11.32
N GLN A 113 -4.57 15.93 -11.35
CA GLN A 113 -3.62 16.50 -12.29
C GLN A 113 -3.91 16.06 -13.73
N ALA A 114 -4.27 14.78 -13.92
CA ALA A 114 -4.65 14.25 -15.23
C ALA A 114 -5.98 14.84 -15.75
N GLN A 115 -6.89 15.26 -14.87
CA GLN A 115 -8.14 15.93 -15.28
C GLN A 115 -7.92 17.39 -15.72
N GLN A 116 -6.95 18.09 -15.12
CA GLN A 116 -6.65 19.49 -15.46
C GLN A 116 -5.84 19.64 -16.75
N GLN A 117 -5.08 18.61 -17.12
CA GLN A 117 -4.38 18.51 -18.40
C GLN A 117 -5.22 17.61 -19.31
N GLY A 118 -6.15 18.16 -20.11
CA GLY A 118 -7.15 17.39 -20.87
C GLY A 118 -6.61 16.36 -21.88
N GLN A 119 -6.05 15.23 -21.43
CA GLN A 119 -5.69 14.07 -22.21
C GLN A 119 -6.14 12.79 -21.50
N TYR A 120 -7.31 12.31 -21.92
CA TYR A 120 -7.78 10.97 -21.59
C TYR A 120 -7.03 9.96 -22.46
N THR A 121 -5.96 9.35 -21.95
CA THR A 121 -5.49 8.07 -22.50
C THR A 121 -6.29 6.95 -21.85
N GLN A 122 -7.42 6.60 -22.46
CA GLN A 122 -8.14 5.37 -22.12
C GLN A 122 -7.29 4.18 -22.57
N GLN A 123 -6.56 3.58 -21.65
CA GLN A 123 -5.88 2.31 -21.89
C GLN A 123 -6.56 1.24 -21.04
N SER A 124 -7.37 0.42 -21.69
CA SER A 124 -8.00 -0.77 -21.15
C SER A 124 -6.91 -1.74 -20.69
N TYR A 125 -6.66 -1.81 -19.37
CA TYR A 125 -5.83 -2.87 -18.81
C TYR A 125 -6.62 -4.19 -18.96
N ALA A 126 -6.23 -5.00 -19.94
CA ALA A 126 -6.49 -6.42 -19.85
C ALA A 126 -5.87 -6.90 -18.52
N GLN A 127 -6.66 -7.58 -17.71
CA GLN A 127 -6.30 -8.06 -16.37
C GLN A 127 -4.92 -8.75 -16.39
N GLN A 128 -3.91 -8.08 -15.87
CA GLN A 128 -2.64 -8.70 -15.53
C GLN A 128 -2.50 -8.56 -14.01
N PRO A 129 -2.40 -9.67 -13.25
CA PRO A 129 -2.02 -9.55 -11.86
C PRO A 129 -0.62 -8.91 -11.83
N TYR A 130 -0.44 -7.82 -11.09
CA TYR A 130 0.87 -7.21 -10.81
C TYR A 130 1.65 -8.18 -9.93
N THR A 131 2.14 -9.26 -10.52
CA THR A 131 3.04 -10.22 -9.88
C THR A 131 4.50 -9.87 -10.13
N GLN A 132 4.82 -8.88 -10.97
CA GLN A 132 6.21 -8.49 -11.20
C GLN A 132 6.35 -6.98 -11.34
N MET A 133 6.87 -6.37 -10.27
CA MET A 133 7.37 -5.00 -10.24
C MET A 133 8.87 -5.01 -10.51
N PRO A 134 9.45 -3.90 -11.00
CA PRO A 134 10.70 -3.93 -11.73
C PRO A 134 11.83 -4.57 -10.91
N ASN A 135 12.57 -5.46 -11.57
CA ASN A 135 13.90 -5.84 -11.15
C ASN A 135 14.74 -4.55 -11.10
N ASN A 136 15.01 -4.05 -9.90
CA ASN A 136 15.90 -2.92 -9.68
C ASN A 136 17.32 -3.37 -10.05
N GLY A 137 17.61 -3.34 -11.36
CA GLY A 137 18.91 -3.54 -11.95
C GLY A 137 19.84 -2.38 -11.64
N TYR A 138 20.19 -2.21 -10.37
CA TYR A 138 21.39 -1.48 -10.00
C TYR A 138 22.56 -2.46 -10.03
N TYR A 139 23.05 -2.76 -11.23
CA TYR A 139 24.43 -3.19 -11.42
C TYR A 139 25.31 -1.95 -11.36
N ARG A 140 26.14 -1.87 -10.32
CA ARG A 140 27.51 -1.35 -10.39
C ARG A 140 28.37 -2.12 -9.40
#